data_AF-A0A958HJN0-F1
#
_entry.id   AF-A0A958HJN0-F1
#
_cell.length_a   1.000
_cell.length_b   1.000
_cell.length_c   1.000
_cell.angle_alpha   90.00
_cell.angle_beta   90.00
_cell.angle_gamma   90.00
#
_symmetry.space_group_name_H-M   'P 1'
#
loop_
_entity.id
_entity.type
_entity.pdbx_description
1 polymer ?
#
loop_
_entity_poly.entity_id
_entity_poly.type
_entity_poly.pdbx_seq_one_letter_code
_entity_poly.pdbx_strand_id
1 'polypeptide(L)'
;MDIQNFGTTKSYLAPQLEARSHPDKGGNGVFARESVSESTLLAVWTGVVIDEEQLETVPPHIRAYVAQIEETLYLVSLPPIEPADYINHSCQPNAGMSGQIGIVALRDIEPGEEICIDYAMCDGSPYDEFRCSCETPGCRGHVTGNDWMLAELQERYHGYFSPYLQRRIDWQRESLGVADEPLEFTLHAITFGSELMDQAQRIIDAGWPEFMLHDAVANEHWFDLYRKFPDYQFALMTRTGGKIIGIGNSVPLTWHDDLANLPDEGWDWALQRAVADWETWDAPRIQCALSITLAPEFRGKGYSSQMVQAMKSLGGAHGFDYLIAPVRPSMKQQYPLVRMESYARWRNPDGLPFDPWLRVHARLGAEIIKVCHRSMHISGAISDWERWTGLTFHDQGAYPIPGGLVPVEIDPSNDRGVYVEPNVWMAHSIWNAE
;
A
#
# COMPACT_ATOMS: atom_id res chain seq x y z
N MET A 1 -16.39 18.65 34.12
CA MET A 1 -17.25 17.47 33.93
C MET A 1 -17.30 16.73 35.24
N ASP A 2 -18.48 16.64 35.84
CA ASP A 2 -18.71 15.89 37.08
C ASP A 2 -18.54 14.39 36.79
N ILE A 3 -17.56 13.76 37.43
CA ILE A 3 -17.16 12.35 37.23
C ILE A 3 -18.14 11.39 37.93
N GLN A 4 -19.20 11.90 38.57
CA GLN A 4 -20.13 11.10 39.38
C GLN A 4 -21.28 10.44 38.59
N ASN A 5 -21.31 10.54 37.25
CA ASN A 5 -22.38 10.00 36.40
C ASN A 5 -21.97 8.85 35.45
N PHE A 6 -20.77 8.26 35.58
CA PHE A 6 -20.30 7.14 34.74
C PHE A 6 -20.89 5.77 35.11
N GLY A 7 -22.11 5.71 35.67
CA GLY A 7 -22.73 4.48 36.16
C GLY A 7 -23.20 3.48 35.09
N THR A 8 -23.01 3.79 33.81
CA THR A 8 -23.42 2.94 32.68
C THR A 8 -22.37 3.00 31.59
N THR A 9 -21.98 1.84 31.05
CA THR A 9 -21.17 1.73 29.83
C THR A 9 -21.93 2.36 28.67
N LYS A 10 -21.21 3.00 27.72
CA LYS A 10 -21.81 3.57 26.51
C LYS A 10 -20.97 3.29 25.27
N SER A 11 -21.52 2.53 24.33
CA SER A 11 -20.94 2.25 23.03
C SER A 11 -20.98 3.48 22.13
N TYR A 12 -20.07 3.50 21.17
CA TYR A 12 -20.14 4.43 20.06
C TYR A 12 -20.91 3.75 18.91
N LEU A 13 -21.89 4.46 18.35
CA LEU A 13 -22.49 4.16 17.06
C LEU A 13 -22.41 5.42 16.21
N ALA A 14 -21.93 5.29 14.98
CA ALA A 14 -21.78 6.42 14.07
C ALA A 14 -23.13 7.11 13.81
N PRO A 15 -23.15 8.45 13.74
CA PRO A 15 -24.39 9.22 13.57
C PRO A 15 -25.06 8.99 12.21
N GLN A 16 -24.43 8.32 11.25
CA GLN A 16 -25.03 7.90 9.98
C GLN A 16 -25.80 6.59 10.11
N LEU A 17 -25.79 5.96 11.28
CA LEU A 17 -26.38 4.65 11.52
C LEU A 17 -27.55 4.72 12.50
N GLU A 18 -28.44 3.74 12.40
CA GLU A 18 -29.52 3.55 13.35
C GLU A 18 -29.90 2.08 13.52
N ALA A 19 -30.31 1.72 14.73
CA ALA A 19 -30.88 0.41 15.01
C ALA A 19 -32.36 0.38 14.63
N ARG A 20 -32.79 -0.68 13.96
CA ARG A 20 -34.19 -0.94 13.59
C ARG A 20 -34.54 -2.40 13.89
N SER A 21 -35.83 -2.67 14.08
CA SER A 21 -36.34 -4.03 14.13
C SER A 21 -36.07 -4.75 12.80
N HIS A 22 -35.52 -5.96 12.85
CA HIS A 22 -35.23 -6.81 11.70
C HIS A 22 -35.82 -8.22 11.93
N PRO A 23 -37.14 -8.39 11.73
CA PRO A 23 -37.83 -9.65 12.03
C PRO A 23 -37.27 -10.86 11.27
N ASP A 24 -36.81 -10.66 10.02
CA ASP A 24 -36.27 -11.73 9.17
C ASP A 24 -34.99 -12.37 9.73
N LYS A 25 -34.24 -11.63 10.57
CA LYS A 25 -33.06 -12.12 11.31
C LYS A 25 -33.35 -12.39 12.80
N GLY A 26 -34.62 -12.32 13.21
CA GLY A 26 -35.05 -12.69 14.56
C GLY A 26 -34.74 -11.66 15.65
N GLY A 27 -34.50 -10.40 15.31
CA GLY A 27 -34.10 -9.37 16.29
C GLY A 27 -34.08 -7.95 15.75
N ASN A 28 -32.99 -7.25 16.01
CA ASN A 28 -32.71 -5.92 15.49
C ASN A 28 -31.52 -5.99 14.52
N GLY A 29 -31.35 -4.95 13.71
CA GLY A 29 -30.17 -4.74 12.87
C GLY A 29 -29.76 -3.27 12.91
N VAL A 30 -28.50 -3.01 12.58
CA VAL A 30 -27.99 -1.65 12.38
C VAL A 30 -28.03 -1.33 10.89
N PHE A 31 -28.57 -0.18 10.52
CA PHE A 31 -28.71 0.24 9.13
C PHE A 31 -28.11 1.62 8.90
N ALA A 32 -27.56 1.81 7.71
CA ALA A 32 -27.17 3.14 7.24
C ALA A 32 -28.43 3.97 6.96
N ARG A 33 -28.52 5.17 7.55
CA ARG A 33 -29.54 6.18 7.18
C ARG A 33 -29.01 7.18 6.15
N GLU A 34 -27.69 7.27 6.02
CA GLU A 34 -26.96 8.12 5.08
C GLU A 34 -25.79 7.31 4.49
N SER A 35 -25.22 7.75 3.38
CA SER A 35 -24.04 7.10 2.80
C SER A 35 -22.87 7.15 3.78
N VAL A 36 -22.16 6.04 3.94
CA VAL A 36 -20.97 5.94 4.79
C VAL A 36 -19.78 5.56 3.94
N SER A 37 -18.70 6.34 4.01
CA SER A 37 -17.48 6.06 3.24
C SER A 37 -16.72 4.86 3.78
N GLU A 38 -16.00 4.15 2.90
CA GLU A 38 -15.02 3.13 3.27
C GLU A 38 -14.08 3.60 4.39
N SER A 39 -13.63 2.68 5.24
CA SER A 39 -12.73 2.94 6.37
C SER A 39 -13.31 3.84 7.48
N THR A 40 -14.58 4.22 7.41
CA THR A 40 -15.26 4.97 8.48
C THR A 40 -15.47 4.08 9.70
N LEU A 41 -15.14 4.57 10.89
CA LEU A 41 -15.48 3.92 12.15
C LEU A 41 -17.02 3.93 12.36
N LEU A 42 -17.62 2.75 12.32
CA LEU A 42 -19.06 2.53 12.40
C LEU A 42 -19.53 2.37 13.84
N ALA A 43 -18.80 1.59 14.63
CA ALA A 43 -19.14 1.32 16.02
C ALA A 43 -17.88 1.06 16.87
N VAL A 44 -17.99 1.30 18.17
CA VAL A 44 -17.06 0.79 19.18
C VAL A 44 -17.90 0.15 20.27
N TRP A 45 -17.74 -1.15 20.44
CA TRP A 45 -18.43 -1.91 21.47
C TRP A 45 -17.88 -1.60 22.86
N THR A 46 -18.74 -1.76 23.87
CA THR A 46 -18.40 -1.61 25.27
C THR A 46 -19.10 -2.70 26.06
N GLY A 47 -18.63 -3.00 27.26
CA GLY A 47 -19.27 -3.98 28.11
C GLY A 47 -18.40 -4.38 29.28
N VAL A 48 -18.68 -5.55 29.83
CA VAL A 48 -17.85 -6.20 30.85
C VAL A 48 -17.07 -7.32 30.20
N VAL A 49 -15.78 -7.36 30.47
CA VAL A 49 -14.92 -8.47 30.08
C VAL A 49 -15.11 -9.60 31.08
N ILE A 50 -15.44 -10.77 30.58
CA ILE A 50 -15.58 -12.00 31.36
C ILE A 50 -14.69 -13.10 30.77
N ASP A 51 -14.39 -14.11 31.58
CA ASP A 51 -13.70 -15.31 31.12
C ASP A 51 -14.69 -16.40 30.61
N GLU A 52 -14.13 -17.53 30.18
CA GLU A 52 -14.89 -18.66 29.65
C GLU A 52 -15.80 -19.33 30.70
N GLU A 53 -15.36 -19.44 31.96
CA GLU A 53 -16.17 -20.01 33.05
C GLU A 53 -17.40 -19.13 33.32
N GLN A 54 -17.19 -17.81 33.34
CA GLN A 54 -18.27 -16.83 33.49
C GLN A 54 -19.23 -16.84 32.30
N LEU A 55 -18.74 -17.06 31.07
CA LEU A 55 -19.58 -17.11 29.87
C LEU A 55 -20.63 -18.22 29.93
N GLU A 56 -20.32 -19.35 30.56
CA GLU A 56 -21.28 -20.45 30.76
C GLU A 56 -22.51 -20.02 31.55
N THR A 57 -22.35 -19.05 32.46
CA THR A 57 -23.42 -18.51 33.30
C THR A 57 -24.25 -17.42 32.61
N VAL A 58 -23.79 -16.89 31.46
CA VAL A 58 -24.48 -15.85 30.69
C VAL A 58 -25.76 -16.43 30.08
N PRO A 59 -26.94 -15.80 30.31
CA PRO A 59 -28.20 -16.26 29.74
C PRO A 59 -28.16 -16.32 28.20
N PRO A 60 -28.82 -17.30 27.55
CA PRO A 60 -28.78 -17.45 26.09
C PRO A 60 -29.18 -16.21 25.30
N HIS A 61 -30.15 -15.44 25.79
CA HIS A 61 -30.62 -14.21 25.13
C HIS A 61 -29.65 -13.02 25.24
N ILE A 62 -28.64 -13.11 26.11
CA ILE A 62 -27.54 -12.15 26.22
C ILE A 62 -26.32 -12.66 25.44
N ARG A 63 -26.13 -13.98 25.37
CA ARG A 63 -25.01 -14.62 24.67
C ARG A 63 -24.92 -14.23 23.19
N ALA A 64 -26.05 -13.98 22.54
CA ALA A 64 -26.14 -13.50 21.15
C ALA A 64 -25.56 -12.08 20.92
N TYR A 65 -25.21 -11.36 21.99
CA TYR A 65 -24.59 -10.02 21.95
C TYR A 65 -23.17 -10.05 22.52
N VAL A 66 -22.55 -11.23 22.60
CA VAL A 66 -21.20 -11.41 23.11
C VAL A 66 -20.23 -11.46 21.95
N ALA A 67 -19.14 -10.71 22.05
CA ALA A 67 -18.01 -10.79 21.13
C ALA A 67 -16.81 -11.42 21.84
N GLN A 68 -16.16 -12.40 21.22
CA GLN A 68 -14.87 -12.86 21.71
C GLN A 68 -13.80 -11.79 21.40
N ILE A 69 -13.01 -11.42 22.41
CA ILE A 69 -12.00 -10.35 22.27
C ILE A 69 -10.57 -10.85 22.49
N GLU A 70 -10.40 -12.03 23.10
CA GLU A 70 -9.10 -12.69 23.33
C GLU A 70 -9.30 -14.21 23.50
N GLU A 71 -8.20 -14.97 23.52
CA GLU A 71 -8.19 -16.45 23.62
C GLU A 71 -9.24 -17.03 24.58
N THR A 72 -9.38 -16.44 25.78
CA THR A 72 -10.32 -16.89 26.82
C THR A 72 -11.14 -15.74 27.40
N LEU A 73 -11.26 -14.60 26.69
CA LEU A 73 -11.98 -13.43 27.19
C LEU A 73 -13.05 -12.98 26.20
N TYR A 74 -14.19 -12.61 26.77
CA TYR A 74 -15.39 -12.24 26.04
C TYR A 74 -15.90 -10.90 26.52
N LEU A 75 -16.34 -10.05 25.60
CA LEU A 75 -17.01 -8.79 25.90
C LEU A 75 -18.51 -9.04 25.93
N VAL A 76 -19.13 -8.79 27.08
CA VAL A 76 -20.58 -8.91 27.26
C VAL A 76 -21.20 -7.54 27.43
N SER A 77 -22.14 -7.21 26.57
CA SER A 77 -22.92 -5.98 26.68
C SER A 77 -23.82 -6.01 27.91
N LEU A 78 -23.79 -4.93 28.70
CA LEU A 78 -24.63 -4.80 29.90
C LEU A 78 -26.03 -4.32 29.51
N PRO A 79 -27.11 -4.89 30.09
CA PRO A 79 -28.45 -4.37 29.86
C PRO A 79 -28.60 -2.90 30.30
N PRO A 80 -29.31 -2.05 29.53
CA PRO A 80 -29.98 -2.37 28.28
C PRO A 80 -29.00 -2.55 27.11
N ILE A 81 -29.28 -3.52 26.24
CA ILE A 81 -28.50 -3.75 25.01
C ILE A 81 -28.52 -2.48 24.15
N GLU A 82 -27.35 -2.07 23.69
CA GLU A 82 -27.17 -0.82 22.98
C GLU A 82 -27.28 -1.01 21.46
N PRO A 83 -27.61 0.06 20.71
CA PRO A 83 -27.72 -0.01 19.25
C PRO A 83 -26.51 -0.63 18.54
N ALA A 84 -25.29 -0.42 19.04
CA ALA A 84 -24.07 -0.98 18.46
C ALA A 84 -23.98 -2.52 18.58
N ASP A 85 -24.68 -3.12 19.54
CA ASP A 85 -24.69 -4.57 19.77
C ASP A 85 -25.57 -5.31 18.74
N TYR A 86 -26.36 -4.60 17.94
CA TYR A 86 -27.24 -5.19 16.92
C TYR A 86 -26.57 -5.35 15.54
N ILE A 87 -25.24 -5.31 15.47
CA ILE A 87 -24.52 -5.58 14.23
C ILE A 87 -24.54 -7.08 13.97
N ASN A 88 -25.24 -7.47 12.91
CA ASN A 88 -25.47 -8.88 12.58
C ASN A 88 -24.36 -9.49 11.74
N HIS A 89 -24.45 -10.81 11.59
CA HIS A 89 -23.63 -11.57 10.67
C HIS A 89 -24.04 -11.40 9.19
N SER A 90 -23.04 -11.37 8.30
CA SER A 90 -23.17 -11.70 6.87
C SER A 90 -21.92 -12.41 6.36
N CYS A 91 -22.09 -13.42 5.48
CA CYS A 91 -20.96 -14.08 4.79
C CYS A 91 -20.34 -13.22 3.68
N GLN A 92 -21.00 -12.13 3.28
CA GLN A 92 -20.43 -11.06 2.45
C GLN A 92 -20.70 -9.74 3.16
N PRO A 93 -19.92 -9.43 4.20
CA PRO A 93 -20.14 -8.26 5.03
C PRO A 93 -19.77 -6.96 4.32
N ASN A 94 -20.23 -5.85 4.87
CA ASN A 94 -19.81 -4.49 4.48
C ASN A 94 -19.00 -3.79 5.59
N ALA A 95 -18.80 -4.46 6.73
CA ALA A 95 -17.98 -3.99 7.83
C ALA A 95 -17.03 -5.10 8.33
N GLY A 96 -15.95 -4.73 9.02
CA GLY A 96 -14.98 -5.64 9.62
C GLY A 96 -14.36 -5.09 10.89
N MET A 97 -13.46 -5.87 11.52
CA MET A 97 -12.87 -5.48 12.80
C MET A 97 -11.79 -4.41 12.62
N SER A 98 -11.74 -3.48 13.57
CA SER A 98 -10.64 -2.56 13.79
C SER A 98 -10.20 -2.69 15.26
N GLY A 99 -9.11 -3.44 15.47
CA GLY A 99 -8.71 -3.87 16.82
C GLY A 99 -9.66 -4.93 17.40
N GLN A 100 -9.85 -4.92 18.72
CA GLN A 100 -10.63 -5.95 19.42
C GLN A 100 -12.14 -5.64 19.51
N ILE A 101 -12.52 -4.36 19.43
CA ILE A 101 -13.89 -3.90 19.76
C ILE A 101 -14.42 -2.80 18.81
N GLY A 102 -13.60 -2.36 17.84
CA GLY A 102 -13.99 -1.37 16.84
C GLY A 102 -14.51 -2.05 15.58
N ILE A 103 -15.50 -1.43 14.92
CA ILE A 103 -16.07 -1.88 13.67
C ILE A 103 -15.91 -0.78 12.62
N VAL A 104 -15.38 -1.15 11.45
CA VAL A 104 -15.05 -0.23 10.37
C VAL A 104 -15.71 -0.66 9.05
N ALA A 105 -16.11 0.29 8.21
CA ALA A 105 -16.62 0.00 6.87
C ALA A 105 -15.53 -0.57 5.95
N LEU A 106 -15.83 -1.69 5.28
CA LEU A 106 -14.90 -2.34 4.32
C LEU A 106 -14.99 -1.75 2.91
N ARG A 107 -16.05 -0.98 2.64
CA ARG A 107 -16.36 -0.30 1.39
C ARG A 107 -17.32 0.85 1.67
N ASP A 108 -17.62 1.66 0.67
CA ASP A 108 -18.75 2.59 0.74
C ASP A 108 -20.06 1.83 0.98
N ILE A 109 -20.88 2.35 1.89
CA ILE A 109 -22.17 1.79 2.33
C ILE A 109 -23.28 2.77 1.95
N GLU A 110 -24.26 2.29 1.19
CA GLU A 110 -25.38 3.09 0.72
C GLU A 110 -26.49 3.22 1.78
N PRO A 111 -27.30 4.30 1.75
CA PRO A 111 -28.45 4.44 2.63
C PRO A 111 -29.40 3.24 2.51
N GLY A 112 -29.77 2.68 3.65
CA GLY A 112 -30.66 1.53 3.76
C GLY A 112 -29.94 0.18 3.82
N GLU A 113 -28.63 0.11 3.54
CA GLU A 113 -27.87 -1.12 3.75
C GLU A 113 -27.76 -1.46 5.24
N GLU A 114 -27.88 -2.75 5.57
CA GLU A 114 -27.61 -3.25 6.91
C GLU A 114 -26.09 -3.36 7.12
N ILE A 115 -25.62 -2.91 8.28
CA ILE A 115 -24.23 -3.08 8.71
C ILE A 115 -24.07 -4.50 9.24
N CYS A 116 -23.24 -5.28 8.55
CA CYS A 116 -22.94 -6.64 8.94
C CYS A 116 -21.43 -6.88 8.95
N ILE A 117 -20.97 -7.70 9.89
CA ILE A 117 -19.63 -8.27 9.90
C ILE A 117 -19.69 -9.78 9.62
N ASP A 118 -18.58 -10.36 9.19
CA ASP A 118 -18.41 -11.82 9.23
C ASP A 118 -17.84 -12.20 10.60
N TYR A 119 -18.56 -13.02 11.36
CA TYR A 119 -18.15 -13.42 12.71
C TYR A 119 -16.85 -14.23 12.71
N ALA A 120 -16.44 -14.79 11.56
CA ALA A 120 -15.10 -15.35 11.41
C ALA A 120 -13.97 -14.35 11.70
N MET A 121 -14.26 -13.04 11.65
CA MET A 121 -13.29 -11.99 11.99
C MET A 121 -13.12 -11.79 13.50
N CYS A 122 -14.04 -12.26 14.36
CA CYS A 122 -13.97 -12.05 15.80
C CYS A 122 -14.10 -13.32 16.65
N ASP A 123 -14.73 -14.39 16.16
CA ASP A 123 -15.05 -15.57 16.96
C ASP A 123 -14.15 -16.76 16.63
N GLY A 124 -13.58 -17.37 17.67
CA GLY A 124 -12.60 -18.46 17.58
C GLY A 124 -12.92 -19.67 18.45
N SER A 125 -14.12 -19.70 19.05
CA SER A 125 -14.61 -20.77 19.91
C SER A 125 -16.10 -21.06 19.63
N PRO A 126 -16.61 -22.26 19.93
CA PRO A 126 -17.94 -22.70 19.51
C PRO A 126 -19.08 -22.20 20.44
N TYR A 127 -18.98 -20.99 21.00
CA TYR A 127 -19.95 -20.50 21.99
C TYR A 127 -21.26 -19.97 21.38
N ASP A 128 -21.24 -19.56 20.11
CA ASP A 128 -22.36 -18.95 19.40
C ASP A 128 -22.43 -19.39 17.92
N GLU A 129 -22.37 -20.71 17.68
CA GLU A 129 -22.52 -21.27 16.32
C GLU A 129 -24.00 -21.33 15.90
N PHE A 130 -24.31 -20.99 14.63
CA PHE A 130 -25.69 -20.93 14.15
C PHE A 130 -25.85 -21.20 12.65
N ARG A 131 -27.06 -21.63 12.25
CA ARG A 131 -27.44 -21.73 10.84
C ARG A 131 -27.63 -20.34 10.25
N CYS A 132 -26.84 -20.02 9.23
CA CYS A 132 -26.83 -18.72 8.60
C CYS A 132 -27.88 -18.61 7.50
N SER A 133 -28.68 -17.54 7.56
CA SER A 133 -29.69 -17.16 6.59
C SER A 133 -29.45 -15.75 6.06
N CYS A 134 -28.19 -15.36 5.83
CA CYS A 134 -27.85 -14.01 5.34
C CYS A 134 -28.19 -13.75 3.86
N GLU A 135 -28.66 -14.77 3.14
CA GLU A 135 -29.12 -14.72 1.74
C GLU A 135 -28.11 -14.22 0.68
N THR A 136 -26.87 -13.97 1.06
CA THR A 136 -25.81 -13.61 0.11
C THR A 136 -25.47 -14.79 -0.83
N PRO A 137 -25.07 -14.54 -2.10
CA PRO A 137 -24.75 -15.62 -3.05
C PRO A 137 -23.65 -16.57 -2.58
N GLY A 138 -22.77 -16.12 -1.68
CA GLY A 138 -21.70 -16.92 -1.05
C GLY A 138 -21.99 -17.36 0.38
N CYS A 139 -23.26 -17.47 0.78
CA CYS A 139 -23.62 -17.88 2.14
C CYS A 139 -23.08 -19.28 2.48
N ARG A 140 -22.37 -19.41 3.61
CA ARG A 140 -21.84 -20.69 4.13
C ARG A 140 -22.91 -21.63 4.67
N GLY A 141 -24.11 -21.13 4.96
CA GLY A 141 -25.22 -21.89 5.54
C GLY A 141 -25.08 -22.26 7.02
N HIS A 142 -23.85 -22.39 7.54
CA HIS A 142 -23.55 -22.57 8.96
C HIS A 142 -22.31 -21.74 9.29
N VAL A 143 -22.38 -20.95 10.36
CA VAL A 143 -21.25 -20.17 10.90
C VAL A 143 -20.72 -20.89 12.12
N THR A 144 -19.41 -21.12 12.17
CA THR A 144 -18.74 -21.88 13.23
C THR A 144 -17.56 -21.11 13.83
N GLY A 145 -17.15 -21.48 15.05
CA GLY A 145 -15.96 -20.90 15.70
C GLY A 145 -14.63 -21.27 15.03
N ASN A 146 -14.66 -22.07 13.97
CA ASN A 146 -13.49 -22.46 13.18
C ASN A 146 -13.44 -21.79 11.81
N ASP A 147 -14.41 -20.94 11.47
CA ASP A 147 -14.50 -20.34 10.13
C ASP A 147 -13.28 -19.45 9.81
N TRP A 148 -12.64 -18.86 10.83
CA TRP A 148 -11.39 -18.10 10.69
C TRP A 148 -10.24 -18.93 10.09
N MET A 149 -10.31 -20.26 10.15
CA MET A 149 -9.33 -21.18 9.57
C MET A 149 -9.46 -21.34 8.05
N LEU A 150 -10.56 -20.86 7.45
CA LEU A 150 -10.81 -20.97 6.02
C LEU A 150 -9.89 -20.02 5.26
N ALA A 151 -9.01 -20.56 4.41
CA ALA A 151 -8.02 -19.79 3.66
C ALA A 151 -8.63 -18.64 2.82
N GLU A 152 -9.80 -18.87 2.20
CA GLU A 152 -10.53 -17.85 1.45
C GLU A 152 -10.94 -16.66 2.32
N LEU A 153 -11.35 -16.90 3.57
CA LEU A 153 -11.73 -15.85 4.51
C LEU A 153 -10.50 -15.11 5.06
N GLN A 154 -9.41 -15.84 5.32
CA GLN A 154 -8.12 -15.24 5.71
C GLN A 154 -7.61 -14.26 4.65
N GLU A 155 -7.71 -14.63 3.37
CA GLU A 155 -7.33 -13.76 2.27
C GLU A 155 -8.31 -12.59 2.10
N ARG A 156 -9.62 -12.86 2.11
CA ARG A 156 -10.66 -11.82 1.94
C ARG A 156 -10.64 -10.76 3.02
N TYR A 157 -10.43 -11.15 4.28
CA TYR A 157 -10.51 -10.26 5.44
C TYR A 157 -9.14 -9.89 6.00
N HIS A 158 -8.07 -10.05 5.21
CA HIS A 158 -6.73 -9.68 5.62
C HIS A 158 -6.68 -8.24 6.16
N GLY A 159 -6.23 -8.08 7.41
CA GLY A 159 -6.17 -6.79 8.10
C GLY A 159 -7.42 -6.40 8.90
N TYR A 160 -8.49 -7.21 8.85
CA TYR A 160 -9.77 -6.96 9.53
C TYR A 160 -10.18 -8.06 10.52
N PHE A 161 -9.26 -8.97 10.86
CA PHE A 161 -9.44 -9.90 11.98
C PHE A 161 -9.15 -9.22 13.32
N SER A 162 -9.81 -9.70 14.37
CA SER A 162 -9.45 -9.36 15.74
C SER A 162 -7.98 -9.76 16.01
N PRO A 163 -7.23 -9.01 16.83
CA PRO A 163 -5.80 -9.26 17.03
C PRO A 163 -5.45 -10.68 17.49
N TYR A 164 -6.31 -11.37 18.25
CA TYR A 164 -6.03 -12.72 18.70
C TYR A 164 -6.24 -13.77 17.59
N LEU A 165 -7.29 -13.61 16.78
CA LEU A 165 -7.48 -14.45 15.60
C LEU A 165 -6.37 -14.23 14.58
N GLN A 166 -5.91 -12.99 14.39
CA GLN A 166 -4.76 -12.73 13.54
C GLN A 166 -3.53 -13.52 14.02
N ARG A 167 -3.23 -13.54 15.33
CA ARG A 167 -2.14 -14.37 15.88
C ARG A 167 -2.34 -15.86 15.61
N ARG A 168 -3.58 -16.38 15.71
CA ARG A 168 -3.88 -17.79 15.39
C ARG A 168 -3.70 -18.10 13.90
N ILE A 169 -4.13 -17.19 13.02
CA ILE A 169 -3.95 -17.30 11.57
C ILE A 169 -2.45 -17.32 11.25
N ASP A 170 -1.68 -16.41 11.81
CA ASP A 170 -0.24 -16.33 11.62
C ASP A 170 0.41 -17.66 12.06
N TRP A 171 0.09 -18.16 13.25
CA TRP A 171 0.58 -19.45 13.75
C TRP A 171 0.15 -20.66 12.89
N GLN A 172 -1.10 -20.67 12.42
CA GLN A 172 -1.62 -21.74 11.55
C GLN A 172 -0.86 -21.76 10.23
N ARG A 173 -0.65 -20.58 9.63
CA ARG A 173 0.07 -20.45 8.37
C ARG A 173 1.54 -20.84 8.55
N GLU A 174 2.18 -20.44 9.66
CA GLU A 174 3.54 -20.89 10.04
C GLU A 174 3.60 -22.42 10.14
N SER A 175 2.66 -23.02 10.86
CA SER A 175 2.61 -24.47 11.10
C SER A 175 2.37 -25.29 9.81
N LEU A 176 1.67 -24.72 8.83
CA LEU A 176 1.40 -25.34 7.54
C LEU A 176 2.50 -25.08 6.50
N GLY A 177 3.50 -24.25 6.80
CA GLY A 177 4.49 -23.78 5.81
C GLY A 177 3.87 -22.91 4.71
N VAL A 178 2.68 -22.35 4.96
CA VAL A 178 1.89 -21.45 4.07
C VAL A 178 1.87 -20.02 4.66
N ALA A 179 2.72 -19.74 5.64
CA ALA A 179 3.01 -18.39 6.10
C ALA A 179 3.48 -17.55 4.91
N ASP A 180 2.71 -16.51 4.60
CA ASP A 180 3.40 -15.24 4.42
C ASP A 180 3.89 -14.95 5.84
N GLU A 181 5.14 -15.32 6.13
CA GLU A 181 5.80 -14.78 7.32
C GLU A 181 5.61 -13.24 7.23
N PRO A 182 5.44 -12.51 8.34
CA PRO A 182 5.98 -11.16 8.34
C PRO A 182 7.43 -11.36 7.95
N LEU A 183 7.78 -11.09 6.68
CA LEU A 183 9.16 -11.22 6.25
C LEU A 183 9.91 -10.25 7.14
N GLU A 184 10.53 -10.76 8.20
CA GLU A 184 11.58 -10.04 8.84
C GLU A 184 12.59 -9.84 7.74
N PHE A 185 12.72 -8.59 7.34
CA PHE A 185 13.61 -8.20 6.28
C PHE A 185 14.78 -7.47 6.90
N THR A 186 15.91 -7.61 6.24
CA THR A 186 17.13 -6.90 6.59
C THR A 186 17.53 -6.03 5.43
N LEU A 187 18.03 -4.83 5.74
CA LEU A 187 18.64 -3.95 4.75
C LEU A 187 20.12 -4.32 4.62
N HIS A 188 20.55 -4.58 3.41
CA HIS A 188 21.94 -4.92 3.08
C HIS A 188 22.50 -3.86 2.14
N ALA A 189 23.63 -3.26 2.49
CA ALA A 189 24.35 -2.38 1.60
C ALA A 189 24.87 -3.17 0.39
N ILE A 190 24.73 -2.60 -0.81
CA ILE A 190 25.23 -3.20 -2.05
C ILE A 190 26.59 -2.60 -2.36
N THR A 191 27.65 -3.40 -2.22
CA THR A 191 29.02 -2.94 -2.45
C THR A 191 29.50 -3.24 -3.86
N PHE A 192 30.34 -2.36 -4.40
CA PHE A 192 30.88 -2.51 -5.75
C PHE A 192 31.66 -3.82 -5.91
N GLY A 193 31.33 -4.59 -6.97
CA GLY A 193 31.97 -5.87 -7.28
C GLY A 193 31.52 -7.05 -6.40
N SER A 194 30.49 -6.87 -5.58
CA SER A 194 29.90 -7.97 -4.80
C SER A 194 28.95 -8.82 -5.64
N GLU A 195 28.76 -10.08 -5.26
CA GLU A 195 27.75 -10.95 -5.86
C GLU A 195 26.33 -10.36 -5.75
N LEU A 196 26.07 -9.64 -4.66
CA LEU A 196 24.80 -8.94 -4.43
C LEU A 196 24.58 -7.84 -5.48
N MET A 197 25.63 -7.14 -5.93
CA MET A 197 25.53 -6.16 -7.01
C MET A 197 25.13 -6.81 -8.33
N ASP A 198 25.72 -7.95 -8.67
CA ASP A 198 25.37 -8.68 -9.90
C ASP A 198 23.92 -9.19 -9.86
N GLN A 199 23.46 -9.65 -8.70
CA GLN A 199 22.06 -10.06 -8.48
C GLN A 199 21.11 -8.85 -8.57
N ALA A 200 21.47 -7.73 -7.96
CA ALA A 200 20.70 -6.50 -7.99
C ALA A 200 20.53 -5.98 -9.42
N GLN A 201 21.62 -5.94 -10.21
CA GLN A 201 21.57 -5.46 -11.59
C GLN A 201 20.61 -6.28 -12.46
N ARG A 202 20.62 -7.62 -12.32
CA ARG A 202 19.66 -8.48 -13.03
C ARG A 202 18.20 -8.17 -12.69
N ILE A 203 17.92 -7.88 -11.42
CA ILE A 203 16.57 -7.51 -10.97
C ILE A 203 16.17 -6.14 -11.52
N ILE A 204 17.09 -5.17 -11.48
CA ILE A 204 16.89 -3.83 -12.03
C ILE A 204 16.59 -3.91 -13.52
N ASP A 205 17.45 -4.54 -14.31
CA ASP A 205 17.30 -4.64 -15.77
C ASP A 205 15.96 -5.29 -16.16
N ALA A 206 15.54 -6.33 -15.44
CA ALA A 206 14.25 -6.99 -15.66
C ALA A 206 13.03 -6.15 -15.22
N GLY A 207 13.25 -5.05 -14.49
CA GLY A 207 12.21 -4.13 -14.03
C GLY A 207 11.86 -3.03 -15.03
N TRP A 208 12.71 -2.77 -16.03
CA TRP A 208 12.54 -1.67 -16.98
C TRP A 208 12.18 -2.17 -18.38
N PRO A 209 11.38 -1.41 -19.15
CA PRO A 209 11.22 -1.65 -20.58
C PRO A 209 12.57 -1.58 -21.31
N GLU A 210 12.78 -2.41 -22.34
CA GLU A 210 14.07 -2.53 -23.04
C GLU A 210 14.63 -1.17 -23.51
N PHE A 211 13.80 -0.32 -24.12
CA PHE A 211 14.24 0.99 -24.61
C PHE A 211 14.79 1.90 -23.50
N MET A 212 14.35 1.74 -22.25
CA MET A 212 14.83 2.54 -21.11
C MET A 212 16.27 2.17 -20.71
N LEU A 213 16.73 0.95 -21.03
CA LEU A 213 18.11 0.52 -20.79
C LEU A 213 19.11 1.22 -21.74
N HIS A 214 18.61 1.98 -22.71
CA HIS A 214 19.41 2.71 -23.70
C HIS A 214 19.48 4.22 -23.42
N ASP A 215 19.09 4.65 -22.22
CA ASP A 215 19.33 6.01 -21.77
C ASP A 215 20.83 6.34 -21.67
N ALA A 216 21.25 7.45 -22.27
CA ALA A 216 22.68 7.79 -22.36
C ALA A 216 23.28 8.14 -20.99
N VAL A 217 22.50 8.82 -20.14
CA VAL A 217 22.94 9.27 -18.81
C VAL A 217 23.07 8.08 -17.87
N ALA A 218 22.09 7.17 -17.89
CA ALA A 218 22.15 5.93 -17.15
C ALA A 218 23.36 5.09 -17.59
N ASN A 219 23.57 4.92 -18.90
CA ASN A 219 24.69 4.13 -19.41
C ASN A 219 26.06 4.70 -19.03
N GLU A 220 26.19 6.02 -18.91
CA GLU A 220 27.42 6.68 -18.48
C GLU A 220 27.64 6.55 -16.96
N HIS A 221 26.61 6.78 -16.15
CA HIS A 221 26.77 7.04 -14.71
C HIS A 221 26.16 6.00 -13.78
N TRP A 222 25.39 5.01 -14.26
CA TRP A 222 24.70 4.06 -13.38
C TRP A 222 25.64 3.28 -12.47
N PHE A 223 26.81 2.88 -12.98
CA PHE A 223 27.81 2.17 -12.17
C PHE A 223 28.56 3.06 -11.18
N ASP A 224 28.50 4.40 -11.34
CA ASP A 224 29.04 5.32 -10.34
C ASP A 224 28.25 5.26 -9.03
N LEU A 225 26.97 4.85 -9.05
CA LEU A 225 26.17 4.68 -7.85
C LEU A 225 26.85 3.80 -6.80
N TYR A 226 27.34 2.64 -7.23
CA TYR A 226 28.00 1.67 -6.35
C TYR A 226 29.41 2.07 -5.95
N ARG A 227 30.07 2.94 -6.72
CA ARG A 227 31.46 3.37 -6.48
C ARG A 227 31.54 4.65 -5.65
N LYS A 228 30.71 5.64 -5.98
CA LYS A 228 30.70 6.98 -5.41
C LYS A 228 29.71 7.11 -4.26
N PHE A 229 28.60 6.38 -4.29
CA PHE A 229 27.50 6.50 -3.32
C PHE A 229 27.07 5.16 -2.68
N PRO A 230 28.02 4.33 -2.16
CA PRO A 230 27.70 2.99 -1.66
C PRO A 230 26.71 3.00 -0.49
N ASP A 231 26.71 4.05 0.34
CA ASP A 231 25.79 4.19 1.48
C ASP A 231 24.32 4.34 1.05
N TYR A 232 24.08 4.66 -0.22
CA TYR A 232 22.76 4.92 -0.79
C TYR A 232 22.21 3.79 -1.65
N GLN A 233 22.94 2.67 -1.73
CA GLN A 233 22.56 1.49 -2.50
C GLN A 233 22.28 0.33 -1.55
N PHE A 234 21.04 -0.16 -1.54
CA PHE A 234 20.65 -1.22 -0.62
C PHE A 234 19.72 -2.25 -1.26
N ALA A 235 19.80 -3.47 -0.72
CA ALA A 235 18.85 -4.54 -0.97
C ALA A 235 18.02 -4.78 0.29
N LEU A 236 16.71 -4.85 0.14
CA LEU A 236 15.81 -5.42 1.14
C LEU A 236 15.78 -6.93 0.92
N MET A 237 16.15 -7.71 1.93
CA MET A 237 16.28 -9.16 1.80
C MET A 237 15.51 -9.88 2.89
N THR A 238 15.04 -11.09 2.61
CA THR A 238 14.42 -11.96 3.61
C THR A 238 15.46 -12.37 4.65
N ARG A 239 15.16 -12.22 5.94
CA ARG A 239 16.05 -12.65 7.03
C ARG A 239 16.29 -14.16 6.97
N THR A 240 15.23 -14.91 6.67
CA THR A 240 15.30 -16.35 6.42
C THR A 240 15.56 -16.60 4.93
N GLY A 241 16.66 -17.27 4.61
CA GLY A 241 16.99 -17.69 3.24
C GLY A 241 17.63 -16.63 2.33
N GLY A 242 17.74 -15.37 2.77
CA GLY A 242 18.54 -14.34 2.07
C GLY A 242 18.07 -14.02 0.65
N LYS A 243 16.76 -14.09 0.37
CA LYS A 243 16.20 -13.73 -0.94
C LYS A 243 16.07 -12.22 -1.07
N ILE A 244 16.34 -11.69 -2.25
CA ILE A 244 16.17 -10.26 -2.53
C ILE A 244 14.68 -9.96 -2.72
N ILE A 245 14.13 -9.11 -1.87
CA ILE A 245 12.76 -8.59 -1.97
C ILE A 245 12.74 -7.40 -2.95
N GLY A 246 13.69 -6.48 -2.79
CA GLY A 246 13.78 -5.30 -3.64
C GLY A 246 15.12 -4.59 -3.52
N ILE A 247 15.43 -3.81 -4.55
CA ILE A 247 16.64 -3.00 -4.65
C ILE A 247 16.26 -1.52 -4.61
N GLY A 248 16.96 -0.75 -3.78
CA GLY A 248 16.81 0.69 -3.66
C GLY A 248 18.10 1.39 -4.08
N ASN A 249 17.97 2.33 -5.02
CA ASN A 249 19.04 3.18 -5.48
C ASN A 249 18.66 4.64 -5.29
N SER A 250 19.51 5.38 -4.58
CA SER A 250 19.36 6.81 -4.37
C SER A 250 20.72 7.50 -4.40
N VAL A 251 20.71 8.83 -4.47
CA VAL A 251 21.92 9.65 -4.46
C VAL A 251 21.73 10.89 -3.60
N PRO A 252 22.79 11.38 -2.95
CA PRO A 252 22.77 12.70 -2.31
C PRO A 252 22.93 13.80 -3.37
N LEU A 253 22.25 14.93 -3.17
CA LEU A 253 22.32 16.10 -4.05
C LEU A 253 22.55 17.38 -3.25
N THR A 254 23.33 18.28 -3.83
CA THR A 254 23.38 19.67 -3.38
C THR A 254 22.18 20.42 -3.95
N TRP A 255 21.40 21.01 -3.04
CA TRP A 255 20.25 21.83 -3.39
C TRP A 255 20.08 22.97 -2.39
N HIS A 256 19.83 24.18 -2.90
CA HIS A 256 19.77 25.40 -2.10
C HIS A 256 18.56 26.28 -2.43
N ASP A 257 17.72 25.84 -3.36
CA ASP A 257 16.56 26.60 -3.83
C ASP A 257 15.25 25.97 -3.33
N ASP A 258 14.13 26.60 -3.60
CA ASP A 258 12.81 26.03 -3.35
C ASP A 258 12.60 24.75 -4.18
N LEU A 259 11.93 23.73 -3.63
CA LEU A 259 11.65 22.48 -4.35
C LEU A 259 10.78 22.72 -5.59
N ALA A 260 9.96 23.77 -5.64
CA ALA A 260 9.22 24.18 -6.83
C ALA A 260 10.14 24.49 -8.04
N ASN A 261 11.41 24.83 -7.77
CA ASN A 261 12.43 25.13 -8.78
C ASN A 261 13.20 23.88 -9.25
N LEU A 262 12.84 22.67 -8.78
CA LEU A 262 13.45 21.44 -9.24
C LEU A 262 13.45 21.34 -10.79
N PRO A 263 14.55 20.91 -11.43
CA PRO A 263 14.68 20.98 -12.88
C PRO A 263 13.70 20.09 -13.63
N ASP A 264 13.43 20.48 -14.88
CA ASP A 264 12.50 19.77 -15.76
C ASP A 264 13.11 18.48 -16.32
N GLU A 265 14.44 18.40 -16.28
CA GLU A 265 15.30 17.28 -16.66
C GLU A 265 15.26 16.10 -15.67
N GLY A 266 14.55 16.24 -14.54
CA GLY A 266 14.12 15.09 -13.73
C GLY A 266 15.23 14.11 -13.30
N TRP A 267 15.05 12.85 -13.70
CA TRP A 267 15.90 11.71 -13.35
C TRP A 267 17.32 11.84 -13.91
N ASP A 268 17.47 12.18 -15.20
CA ASP A 268 18.76 12.38 -15.85
C ASP A 268 19.57 13.46 -15.14
N TRP A 269 18.90 14.58 -14.83
CA TRP A 269 19.53 15.67 -14.09
C TRP A 269 19.98 15.22 -12.70
N ALA A 270 19.14 14.49 -11.95
CA ALA A 270 19.50 14.04 -10.61
C ALA A 270 20.75 13.15 -10.63
N LEU A 271 20.83 12.21 -11.57
CA LEU A 271 22.00 11.35 -11.70
C LEU A 271 23.26 12.14 -12.07
N GLN A 272 23.20 12.99 -13.10
CA GLN A 272 24.34 13.83 -13.51
C GLN A 272 24.78 14.77 -12.39
N ARG A 273 23.82 15.39 -11.72
CA ARG A 273 24.08 16.37 -10.65
C ARG A 273 24.78 15.70 -9.47
N ALA A 274 24.35 14.52 -9.05
CA ALA A 274 24.99 13.79 -7.96
C ALA A 274 26.47 13.50 -8.28
N VAL A 275 26.75 13.00 -9.49
CA VAL A 275 28.10 12.68 -9.95
C VAL A 275 28.97 13.94 -9.97
N ALA A 276 28.45 15.06 -10.47
CA ALA A 276 29.16 16.34 -10.51
C ALA A 276 29.41 16.93 -9.11
N ASP A 277 28.43 16.87 -8.20
CA ASP A 277 28.56 17.32 -6.82
C ASP A 277 29.64 16.51 -6.07
N TRP A 278 29.71 15.20 -6.31
CA TRP A 278 30.75 14.34 -5.74
C TRP A 278 32.16 14.72 -6.22
N GLU A 279 32.31 15.08 -7.49
CA GLU A 279 33.61 15.48 -8.05
C GLU A 279 34.09 16.83 -7.52
N THR A 280 33.15 17.70 -7.17
CA THR A 280 33.42 19.05 -6.66
C THR A 280 33.42 19.12 -5.13
N TRP A 281 33.11 18.01 -4.44
CA TRP A 281 32.99 17.91 -2.98
C TRP A 281 31.99 18.90 -2.38
N ASP A 282 30.91 19.18 -3.11
CA ASP A 282 29.86 20.05 -2.61
C ASP A 282 29.04 19.33 -1.52
N ALA A 283 28.51 20.08 -0.56
CA ALA A 283 27.85 19.51 0.61
C ALA A 283 26.37 19.23 0.32
N PRO A 284 25.96 17.95 0.15
CA PRO A 284 24.59 17.62 -0.17
C PRO A 284 23.64 17.94 0.98
N ARG A 285 22.40 18.26 0.65
CA ARG A 285 21.34 18.61 1.62
C ARG A 285 20.05 17.81 1.43
N ILE A 286 19.88 17.18 0.28
CA ILE A 286 18.71 16.37 -0.03
C ILE A 286 19.14 15.02 -0.60
N GLN A 287 18.27 14.03 -0.50
CA GLN A 287 18.41 12.73 -1.15
C GLN A 287 17.46 12.67 -2.34
N CYS A 288 17.90 12.11 -3.46
CA CYS A 288 17.05 11.79 -4.60
C CYS A 288 16.95 10.27 -4.79
N ALA A 289 15.74 9.73 -4.74
CA ALA A 289 15.47 8.36 -5.15
C ALA A 289 15.57 8.26 -6.68
N LEU A 290 16.38 7.30 -7.17
CA LEU A 290 16.52 7.02 -8.60
C LEU A 290 15.76 5.76 -9.00
N SER A 291 15.76 4.72 -8.16
CA SER A 291 15.05 3.48 -8.46
C SER A 291 14.63 2.72 -7.21
N ILE A 292 13.44 2.14 -7.25
CA ILE A 292 13.02 1.03 -6.40
C ILE A 292 12.52 -0.07 -7.31
N THR A 293 13.21 -1.23 -7.30
CA THR A 293 12.80 -2.39 -8.11
C THR A 293 12.52 -3.57 -7.21
N LEU A 294 11.27 -4.05 -7.22
CA LEU A 294 10.89 -5.29 -6.52
C LEU A 294 11.10 -6.51 -7.41
N ALA A 295 11.64 -7.57 -6.81
CA ALA A 295 11.69 -8.88 -7.44
C ALA A 295 10.26 -9.37 -7.74
N PRO A 296 10.01 -10.02 -8.90
CA PRO A 296 8.66 -10.33 -9.38
C PRO A 296 7.75 -11.02 -8.37
N GLU A 297 8.29 -11.96 -7.59
CA GLU A 297 7.57 -12.75 -6.60
C GLU A 297 7.14 -11.97 -5.34
N PHE A 298 7.67 -10.76 -5.14
CA PHE A 298 7.35 -9.89 -4.00
C PHE A 298 6.51 -8.67 -4.40
N ARG A 299 6.11 -8.55 -5.67
CA ARG A 299 5.24 -7.46 -6.15
C ARG A 299 3.83 -7.63 -5.61
N GLY A 300 3.15 -6.50 -5.34
CA GLY A 300 1.78 -6.49 -4.82
C GLY A 300 1.64 -6.82 -3.33
N LYS A 301 2.74 -7.12 -2.62
CA LYS A 301 2.75 -7.53 -1.21
C LYS A 301 3.09 -6.40 -0.21
N GLY A 302 2.98 -5.14 -0.63
CA GLY A 302 3.23 -3.97 0.24
C GLY A 302 4.71 -3.57 0.44
N TYR A 303 5.68 -4.34 -0.06
CA TYR A 303 7.12 -4.03 0.12
C TYR A 303 7.57 -2.70 -0.51
N SER A 304 6.85 -2.19 -1.50
CA SER A 304 7.09 -0.85 -2.05
C SER A 304 7.12 0.24 -1.00
N SER A 305 6.17 0.21 -0.06
CA SER A 305 6.11 1.20 1.03
C SER A 305 7.31 1.06 1.97
N GLN A 306 7.75 -0.18 2.23
CA GLN A 306 8.92 -0.47 3.05
C GLN A 306 10.21 0.05 2.41
N MET A 307 10.35 -0.11 1.09
CA MET A 307 11.49 0.42 0.34
C MET A 307 11.58 1.95 0.42
N VAL A 308 10.45 2.66 0.27
CA VAL A 308 10.41 4.13 0.40
C VAL A 308 10.73 4.56 1.84
N GLN A 309 10.20 3.86 2.84
CA GLN A 309 10.54 4.14 4.25
C GLN A 309 12.03 3.92 4.53
N ALA A 310 12.63 2.85 3.99
CA ALA A 310 14.07 2.61 4.11
C ALA A 310 14.89 3.77 3.51
N MET A 311 14.51 4.29 2.34
CA MET A 311 15.14 5.48 1.77
C MET A 311 15.00 6.70 2.66
N LYS A 312 13.80 6.96 3.22
CA LYS A 312 13.59 8.09 4.14
C LYS A 312 14.46 7.99 5.39
N SER A 313 14.52 6.80 5.99
CA SER A 313 15.37 6.53 7.16
C SER A 313 16.84 6.73 6.85
N LEU A 314 17.28 6.34 5.65
CA LEU A 314 18.64 6.60 5.20
C LEU A 314 18.93 8.11 5.09
N GLY A 315 18.05 8.88 4.43
CA GLY A 315 18.21 10.32 4.33
C GLY A 315 18.24 11.02 5.69
N GLY A 316 17.39 10.56 6.64
CA GLY A 316 17.41 11.04 8.02
C GLY A 316 18.72 10.72 8.75
N ALA A 317 19.28 9.53 8.55
CA ALA A 317 20.58 9.16 9.14
C ALA A 317 21.74 10.02 8.59
N HIS A 318 21.61 10.54 7.38
CA HIS A 318 22.55 11.49 6.77
C HIS A 318 22.21 12.97 7.05
N GLY A 319 21.14 13.25 7.81
CA GLY A 319 20.75 14.60 8.21
C GLY A 319 20.16 15.45 7.08
N PHE A 320 19.55 14.82 6.07
CA PHE A 320 18.89 15.53 4.98
C PHE A 320 17.47 15.97 5.34
N ASP A 321 17.06 17.10 4.78
CA ASP A 321 15.74 17.68 5.03
C ASP A 321 14.64 16.99 4.20
N TYR A 322 15.02 16.47 3.02
CA TYR A 322 14.08 15.93 2.04
C TYR A 322 14.59 14.67 1.33
N LEU A 323 13.64 13.77 1.04
CA LEU A 323 13.77 12.74 0.01
C LEU A 323 12.89 13.15 -1.19
N ILE A 324 13.52 13.53 -2.30
CA ILE A 324 12.83 13.80 -3.56
C ILE A 324 12.87 12.58 -4.47
N ALA A 325 11.90 12.47 -5.38
CA ALA A 325 11.84 11.40 -6.37
C ALA A 325 11.20 11.91 -7.67
N PRO A 326 11.82 11.75 -8.84
CA PRO A 326 11.17 11.93 -10.13
C PRO A 326 10.38 10.65 -10.41
N VAL A 327 9.17 10.57 -9.90
CA VAL A 327 8.37 9.34 -9.89
C VAL A 327 7.84 9.08 -11.30
N ARG A 328 8.24 7.93 -11.87
CA ARG A 328 7.69 7.36 -13.12
C ARG A 328 6.35 6.67 -12.84
N PRO A 329 5.18 7.23 -13.22
CA PRO A 329 3.89 6.63 -12.86
C PRO A 329 3.67 5.30 -13.58
N SER A 330 3.30 4.25 -12.84
CA SER A 330 3.31 2.87 -13.34
C SER A 330 2.16 2.54 -14.31
N MET A 331 1.03 3.24 -14.18
CA MET A 331 -0.16 3.06 -15.03
C MET A 331 -0.24 4.09 -16.16
N LYS A 332 0.62 5.11 -16.20
CA LYS A 332 0.58 6.15 -17.25
C LYS A 332 0.74 5.59 -18.66
N GLN A 333 1.46 4.47 -18.82
CA GLN A 333 1.61 3.75 -20.08
C GLN A 333 0.29 3.29 -20.72
N GLN A 334 -0.79 3.17 -19.94
CA GLN A 334 -2.13 2.85 -20.46
C GLN A 334 -2.83 4.07 -21.06
N TYR A 335 -2.32 5.27 -20.77
CA TYR A 335 -2.87 6.56 -21.20
C TYR A 335 -1.79 7.42 -21.88
N PRO A 336 -1.06 6.92 -22.89
CA PRO A 336 0.15 7.56 -23.41
C PRO A 336 -0.15 8.94 -24.05
N LEU A 337 -1.34 9.11 -24.61
CA LEU A 337 -1.78 10.37 -25.25
C LEU A 337 -2.30 11.42 -24.25
N VAL A 338 -2.54 11.03 -23.00
CA VAL A 338 -2.96 11.99 -21.96
C VAL A 338 -1.73 12.76 -21.49
N ARG A 339 -1.85 14.09 -21.42
CA ARG A 339 -0.81 14.96 -20.87
C ARG A 339 -0.46 14.57 -19.43
N MET A 340 0.82 14.56 -19.09
CA MET A 340 1.27 14.16 -17.75
C MET A 340 0.68 15.05 -16.64
N GLU A 341 0.49 16.35 -16.89
CA GLU A 341 -0.08 17.27 -15.90
C GLU A 341 -1.54 16.95 -15.59
N SER A 342 -2.30 16.56 -16.60
CA SER A 342 -3.67 16.10 -16.42
C SER A 342 -3.68 14.77 -15.66
N TYR A 343 -2.84 13.82 -16.08
CA TYR A 343 -2.77 12.48 -15.48
C TYR A 343 -2.34 12.52 -14.01
N ALA A 344 -1.31 13.28 -13.67
CA ALA A 344 -0.81 13.42 -12.29
C ALA A 344 -1.84 14.08 -11.34
N ARG A 345 -2.84 14.78 -11.90
CA ARG A 345 -3.96 15.37 -11.15
C ARG A 345 -5.15 14.42 -11.00
N TRP A 346 -5.19 13.30 -11.72
CA TRP A 346 -6.24 12.32 -11.53
C TRP A 346 -6.19 11.77 -10.11
N ARG A 347 -7.38 11.56 -9.56
CA ARG A 347 -7.58 11.04 -8.22
C ARG A 347 -8.43 9.79 -8.27
N ASN A 348 -8.18 8.86 -7.34
CA ASN A 348 -9.13 7.79 -7.05
C ASN A 348 -10.30 8.35 -6.21
N PRO A 349 -11.35 7.56 -5.93
CA PRO A 349 -12.47 7.99 -5.10
C PRO A 349 -12.06 8.53 -3.71
N ASP A 350 -10.97 8.01 -3.13
CA ASP A 350 -10.43 8.44 -1.83
C ASP A 350 -9.66 9.78 -1.88
N GLY A 351 -9.62 10.45 -3.04
CA GLY A 351 -8.88 11.71 -3.20
C GLY A 351 -7.35 11.56 -3.25
N LEU A 352 -6.82 10.33 -3.30
CA LEU A 352 -5.40 10.04 -3.50
C LEU A 352 -5.05 10.00 -4.99
N PRO A 353 -3.76 10.08 -5.39
CA PRO A 353 -3.37 9.92 -6.79
C PRO A 353 -3.96 8.66 -7.42
N PHE A 354 -4.47 8.79 -8.65
CA PHE A 354 -5.02 7.67 -9.41
C PHE A 354 -3.98 6.59 -9.71
N ASP A 355 -2.75 7.01 -10.06
CA ASP A 355 -1.64 6.10 -10.33
C ASP A 355 -1.17 5.37 -9.05
N PRO A 356 -1.03 4.03 -9.06
CA PRO A 356 -0.63 3.27 -7.89
C PRO A 356 0.73 3.67 -7.33
N TRP A 357 1.69 4.02 -8.18
CA TRP A 357 3.04 4.37 -7.74
C TRP A 357 3.09 5.75 -7.10
N LEU A 358 2.44 6.75 -7.72
CA LEU A 358 2.25 8.06 -7.10
C LEU A 358 1.48 7.94 -5.76
N ARG A 359 0.50 7.03 -5.68
CA ARG A 359 -0.30 6.81 -4.48
C ARG A 359 0.50 6.21 -3.32
N VAL A 360 1.48 5.33 -3.59
CA VAL A 360 2.40 4.82 -2.55
C VAL A 360 3.14 5.99 -1.89
N HIS A 361 3.71 6.88 -2.70
CA HIS A 361 4.41 8.06 -2.20
C HIS A 361 3.47 8.98 -1.40
N ALA A 362 2.30 9.31 -1.93
CA ALA A 362 1.34 10.18 -1.27
C ALA A 362 0.84 9.62 0.08
N ARG A 363 0.58 8.31 0.17
CA ARG A 363 0.21 7.64 1.44
C ARG A 363 1.30 7.74 2.51
N LEU A 364 2.56 7.86 2.10
CA LEU A 364 3.71 8.02 2.99
C LEU A 364 4.05 9.50 3.27
N GLY A 365 3.14 10.41 2.92
CA GLY A 365 3.24 11.83 3.21
C GLY A 365 4.00 12.64 2.17
N ALA A 366 4.26 12.08 0.97
CA ALA A 366 4.88 12.86 -0.10
C ALA A 366 3.89 13.82 -0.75
N GLU A 367 4.39 15.00 -1.10
CA GLU A 367 3.67 15.97 -1.90
C GLU A 367 4.09 15.89 -3.37
N ILE A 368 3.15 16.13 -4.28
CA ILE A 368 3.47 16.33 -5.70
C ILE A 368 3.93 17.78 -5.87
N ILE A 369 5.17 17.96 -6.33
CA ILE A 369 5.77 19.28 -6.54
C ILE A 369 5.41 19.81 -7.93
N LYS A 370 5.83 19.09 -8.98
CA LYS A 370 5.57 19.46 -10.39
C LYS A 370 5.84 18.27 -11.31
N VAL A 371 5.38 18.37 -12.55
CA VAL A 371 5.83 17.48 -13.63
C VAL A 371 7.22 17.93 -14.09
N CYS A 372 8.12 16.96 -14.29
CA CYS A 372 9.38 17.14 -15.02
C CYS A 372 9.22 16.50 -16.40
N HIS A 373 9.17 17.32 -17.45
CA HIS A 373 8.76 16.90 -18.79
C HIS A 373 9.86 16.15 -19.55
N ARG A 374 11.11 16.28 -19.11
CA ARG A 374 12.30 15.77 -19.80
C ARG A 374 13.13 14.91 -18.86
N SER A 375 12.45 14.12 -18.04
CA SER A 375 13.07 13.35 -16.96
C SER A 375 14.08 12.33 -17.46
N MET A 376 13.80 11.68 -18.59
CA MET A 376 14.75 10.78 -19.27
C MET A 376 14.69 11.01 -20.77
N HIS A 377 15.84 10.90 -21.45
CA HIS A 377 15.95 11.16 -22.89
C HIS A 377 16.66 10.02 -23.63
N ILE A 378 15.87 9.23 -24.36
CA ILE A 378 16.35 8.10 -25.15
C ILE A 378 16.26 8.43 -26.64
N SER A 379 17.37 8.25 -27.36
CA SER A 379 17.46 8.45 -28.81
C SER A 379 18.21 7.29 -29.46
N GLY A 380 17.81 6.91 -30.67
CA GLY A 380 18.41 5.80 -31.40
C GLY A 380 17.99 5.78 -32.87
N ALA A 381 18.61 4.88 -33.65
CA ALA A 381 18.20 4.64 -35.03
C ALA A 381 16.81 3.98 -35.06
N ILE A 382 16.08 4.08 -36.17
CA ILE A 382 14.75 3.46 -36.26
C ILE A 382 14.86 1.94 -36.08
N SER A 383 15.88 1.32 -36.68
CA SER A 383 16.13 -0.11 -36.52
C SER A 383 16.37 -0.55 -35.07
N ASP A 384 16.93 0.32 -34.23
CA ASP A 384 17.08 0.05 -32.80
C ASP A 384 15.73 0.12 -32.09
N TRP A 385 14.92 1.14 -32.38
CA TRP A 385 13.57 1.26 -31.86
C TRP A 385 12.67 0.09 -32.24
N GLU A 386 12.76 -0.40 -33.49
CA GLU A 386 12.03 -1.59 -33.94
C GLU A 386 12.45 -2.83 -33.14
N ARG A 387 13.76 -2.98 -32.84
CA ARG A 387 14.27 -4.06 -31.99
C ARG A 387 13.76 -3.93 -30.55
N TRP A 388 13.84 -2.74 -29.95
CA TRP A 388 13.47 -2.50 -28.55
C TRP A 388 11.98 -2.62 -28.27
N THR A 389 11.14 -2.34 -29.27
CA THR A 389 9.68 -2.27 -29.10
C THR A 389 8.94 -3.43 -29.77
N GLY A 390 9.59 -4.12 -30.72
CA GLY A 390 8.96 -5.11 -31.59
C GLY A 390 7.97 -4.51 -32.60
N LEU A 391 7.92 -3.18 -32.73
CA LEU A 391 7.09 -2.47 -33.71
C LEU A 391 7.87 -2.23 -35.01
N THR A 392 7.15 -1.78 -36.04
CA THR A 392 7.74 -1.32 -37.30
C THR A 392 7.28 0.12 -37.53
N PHE A 393 8.21 1.00 -37.92
CA PHE A 393 7.92 2.41 -38.11
C PHE A 393 8.13 2.84 -39.57
N HIS A 394 7.04 3.08 -40.29
CA HIS A 394 7.08 3.42 -41.71
C HIS A 394 7.04 4.92 -41.99
N ASP A 395 6.26 5.67 -41.20
CA ASP A 395 5.98 7.08 -41.43
C ASP A 395 6.54 7.94 -40.30
N GLN A 396 6.70 9.23 -40.59
CA GLN A 396 7.06 10.22 -39.58
C GLN A 396 5.88 10.45 -38.63
N GLY A 397 6.14 10.52 -37.33
CA GLY A 397 5.15 10.91 -36.34
C GLY A 397 5.36 10.33 -34.94
N ALA A 398 4.35 10.56 -34.10
CA ALA A 398 4.32 10.14 -32.71
C ALA A 398 3.67 8.75 -32.56
N TYR A 399 4.41 7.76 -32.07
CA TYR A 399 3.94 6.39 -31.90
C TYR A 399 3.88 5.99 -30.43
N PRO A 400 2.70 5.60 -29.89
CA PRO A 400 2.65 4.90 -28.60
C PRO A 400 3.43 3.59 -28.68
N ILE A 401 4.29 3.34 -27.69
CA ILE A 401 5.12 2.13 -27.62
C ILE A 401 4.83 1.34 -26.34
N PRO A 402 4.99 0.00 -26.34
CA PRO A 402 4.85 -0.80 -25.13
C PRO A 402 5.78 -0.29 -24.02
N GLY A 403 5.23 -0.06 -22.82
CA GLY A 403 6.00 0.44 -21.69
C GLY A 403 6.25 1.95 -21.68
N GLY A 404 6.01 2.67 -22.79
CA GLY A 404 6.21 4.12 -22.90
C GLY A 404 5.11 4.92 -22.21
N LEU A 405 5.49 5.96 -21.47
CA LEU A 405 4.55 6.88 -20.80
C LEU A 405 3.95 7.90 -21.76
N VAL A 406 4.64 8.17 -22.87
CA VAL A 406 4.24 9.05 -23.97
C VAL A 406 4.64 8.40 -25.29
N PRO A 407 4.19 8.92 -26.45
CA PRO A 407 4.69 8.46 -27.73
C PRO A 407 6.19 8.72 -27.93
N VAL A 408 6.86 7.85 -28.69
CA VAL A 408 8.17 8.14 -29.30
C VAL A 408 7.94 8.95 -30.58
N GLU A 409 8.77 9.96 -30.83
CA GLU A 409 8.77 10.71 -32.09
C GLU A 409 9.71 10.02 -33.08
N ILE A 410 9.17 9.56 -34.21
CA ILE A 410 9.91 8.91 -35.29
C ILE A 410 10.10 9.88 -36.45
N ASP A 411 11.33 9.97 -36.92
CA ASP A 411 11.76 10.76 -38.08
C ASP A 411 12.58 9.88 -39.05
N PRO A 412 11.92 9.27 -40.04
CA PRO A 412 12.58 8.43 -41.06
C PRO A 412 13.56 9.20 -41.94
N SER A 413 13.39 10.52 -42.07
CA SER A 413 14.28 11.33 -42.91
C SER A 413 15.69 11.45 -42.33
N ASN A 414 15.81 11.31 -40.99
CA ASN A 414 17.08 11.35 -40.26
C ASN A 414 17.44 9.99 -39.63
N ASP A 415 16.74 8.91 -39.98
CA ASP A 415 16.84 7.58 -39.35
C ASP A 415 16.91 7.67 -37.82
N ARG A 416 15.93 8.36 -37.22
CA ARG A 416 15.99 8.69 -35.79
C ARG A 416 14.64 8.54 -35.11
N GLY A 417 14.63 7.88 -33.96
CA GLY A 417 13.55 7.95 -32.99
C GLY A 417 14.02 8.63 -31.71
N VAL A 418 13.17 9.49 -31.14
CA VAL A 418 13.45 10.23 -29.90
C VAL A 418 12.27 10.07 -28.93
N TYR A 419 12.56 9.58 -27.73
CA TYR A 419 11.61 9.44 -26.64
C TYR A 419 12.05 10.30 -25.46
N VAL A 420 11.16 11.17 -25.03
CA VAL A 420 11.39 12.12 -23.93
C VAL A 420 10.38 11.82 -22.84
N GLU A 421 10.83 11.18 -21.76
CA GLU A 421 9.94 10.69 -20.71
C GLU A 421 9.61 11.79 -19.70
N PRO A 422 8.31 12.08 -19.46
CA PRO A 422 7.91 12.89 -18.33
C PRO A 422 7.82 12.03 -17.06
N ASN A 423 8.25 12.57 -15.93
CA ASN A 423 7.99 12.02 -14.59
C ASN A 423 7.32 13.08 -13.70
N VAL A 424 7.06 12.74 -12.44
CA VAL A 424 6.44 13.63 -11.46
C VAL A 424 7.38 13.80 -10.28
N TRP A 425 7.90 15.00 -10.06
CA TRP A 425 8.65 15.30 -8.85
C TRP A 425 7.71 15.18 -7.64
N MET A 426 8.07 14.29 -6.72
CA MET A 426 7.44 14.16 -5.42
C MET A 426 8.49 14.35 -4.33
N ALA A 427 8.10 14.95 -3.20
CA ALA A 427 9.00 15.19 -2.08
C ALA A 427 8.40 14.66 -0.78
N HIS A 428 9.21 13.91 -0.03
CA HIS A 428 8.93 13.57 1.36
C HIS A 428 9.74 14.50 2.26
N SER A 429 9.07 15.07 3.26
CA SER A 429 9.79 15.69 4.38
C SER A 429 10.42 14.58 5.24
N ILE A 430 11.69 14.75 5.56
CA ILE A 430 12.41 13.91 6.50
C ILE A 430 12.45 14.68 7.81
N TRP A 431 11.52 14.36 8.72
CA TRP A 431 11.53 14.95 10.05
C TRP A 431 12.72 14.38 10.81
N ASN A 432 13.71 15.23 11.11
CA ASN A 432 14.65 14.93 12.18
C ASN A 432 13.81 14.87 13.47
N ALA A 433 13.70 13.69 14.07
CA ALA A 433 13.24 13.59 15.44
C ALA A 433 14.27 14.37 16.30
N GLU A 434 13.90 15.58 16.72
CA GLU A 434 14.60 16.28 17.80
C GLU A 434 14.52 15.51 19.11
#